data_AF-E6LXM2-F1
#
_entry.id   AF-E6LXM2-F1
#
_cell.length_a   1.000
_cell.length_b   1.000
_cell.length_c   1.000
_cell.angle_alpha   90.00
_cell.angle_beta   90.00
_cell.angle_gamma   90.00
#
_symmetry.space_group_name_H-M   'P 1'
#
loop_
_entity.id
_entity.type
_entity.pdbx_description
1 polymer ?
#
loop_
_entity_poly.entity_id
_entity_poly.type
_entity_poly.pdbx_seq_one_letter_code
_entity_poly.pdbx_strand_id
1 'polypeptide(L)'
;MLGTLVSLVAKAGDTPNPMLPETYDIVWSAIIFLVILVVVVKVALPKYNGLVQERADKLQEGLDATAKAQADSAAAAQRIESELRDAKEEAAQIRNKANAQAEDIVSRATERADQEAKRIIEQAQRQIAAERAAAEASLRQDVGDLATQLAEKIVGEQLKDEALSSRVVDRFLDELEAQPVA
;
A
#
# COMPACT_ATOMS: atom_id res chain seq x y z
N MET A 1 -35.14 9.84 134.21
CA MET A 1 -35.98 10.42 133.13
C MET A 1 -35.12 11.21 132.12
N LEU A 2 -33.99 10.66 131.66
CA LEU A 2 -33.10 11.32 130.68
C LEU A 2 -32.72 10.38 129.51
N GLY A 3 -33.29 9.16 129.46
CA GLY A 3 -33.06 8.18 128.40
C GLY A 3 -33.93 8.35 127.15
N THR A 4 -34.98 9.18 127.23
CA THR A 4 -35.90 9.47 126.12
C THR A 4 -35.42 10.56 125.17
N LEU A 5 -34.42 11.36 125.57
CA LEU A 5 -33.80 12.36 124.68
C LEU A 5 -32.74 11.75 123.75
N VAL A 6 -32.17 10.60 124.09
CA VAL A 6 -31.17 9.89 123.26
C VAL A 6 -31.83 9.06 122.15
N SER A 7 -33.08 8.61 122.33
CA SER A 7 -33.79 7.82 121.32
C SER A 7 -34.36 8.64 120.15
N LEU A 8 -34.43 9.97 120.26
CA LEU A 8 -34.88 10.86 119.18
C LEU A 8 -33.76 11.20 118.20
N VAL A 9 -32.49 11.06 118.61
CA VAL A 9 -31.31 11.24 117.74
C VAL A 9 -30.92 9.94 117.04
N ALA A 10 -31.37 8.78 117.56
CA ALA A 10 -31.09 7.46 116.98
C ALA A 10 -32.04 7.03 115.85
N LYS A 11 -32.99 7.89 115.44
CA LYS A 11 -33.93 7.61 114.35
C LYS A 11 -33.93 8.71 113.27
N ALA A 12 -32.74 9.17 112.91
CA ALA A 12 -32.48 9.88 111.65
C ALA A 12 -31.67 8.94 110.72
N GLY A 13 -32.30 7.84 110.32
CA GLY A 13 -31.98 7.18 109.06
C GLY A 13 -32.74 7.92 107.97
N ASP A 14 -32.08 8.16 106.84
CA ASP A 14 -32.52 8.97 105.68
C ASP A 14 -32.56 10.48 105.89
N THR A 15 -31.38 11.09 106.01
CA THR A 15 -31.13 12.43 105.47
C THR A 15 -30.54 12.28 104.06
N PRO A 16 -31.31 12.49 102.97
CA PRO A 16 -30.75 12.52 101.62
C PRO A 16 -29.74 13.68 101.50
N ASN A 17 -28.49 13.32 101.16
CA ASN A 17 -27.37 14.25 101.02
C ASN A 17 -27.59 15.24 99.85
N PRO A 18 -27.63 16.57 100.06
CA PRO A 18 -27.94 17.57 99.03
C PRO A 18 -26.79 17.88 98.03
N MET A 19 -25.72 17.06 98.02
CA MET A 19 -24.61 17.18 97.05
C MET A 19 -24.48 15.97 96.12
N LEU A 20 -25.36 14.98 96.26
CA LEU A 20 -25.47 13.85 95.34
C LEU A 20 -26.94 13.70 94.95
N PRO A 21 -27.29 13.79 93.66
CA PRO A 21 -28.66 13.54 93.22
C PRO A 21 -29.07 12.13 93.65
N GLU A 22 -30.37 11.93 93.93
CA GLU A 22 -30.88 10.63 94.34
C GLU A 22 -30.44 9.53 93.35
N THR A 23 -30.00 8.38 93.87
CA THR A 23 -29.45 7.28 93.06
C THR A 23 -30.40 6.83 91.95
N TYR A 24 -31.70 7.05 92.13
CA TYR A 24 -32.74 6.82 91.13
C TYR A 24 -32.55 7.66 89.85
N ASP A 25 -32.19 8.93 89.97
CA ASP A 25 -32.00 9.83 88.83
C ASP A 25 -30.73 9.47 88.04
N ILE A 26 -29.66 9.06 88.74
CA ILE A 26 -28.44 8.54 88.11
C ILE A 26 -28.73 7.24 87.35
N VAL A 27 -29.54 6.33 87.91
CA VAL A 27 -29.88 5.05 87.26
C VAL A 27 -30.78 5.27 86.03
N TRP A 28 -31.80 6.12 86.13
CA TRP A 28 -32.68 6.41 84.99
C TRP A 28 -32.00 7.22 83.89
N SER A 29 -31.17 8.22 84.25
CA SER A 29 -30.37 8.96 83.28
C SER A 29 -29.35 8.05 82.59
N ALA A 30 -28.73 7.10 83.31
CA ALA A 30 -27.86 6.09 82.71
C ALA A 30 -28.60 5.15 81.75
N ILE A 31 -29.83 4.72 82.08
CA ILE A 31 -30.67 3.91 81.18
C ILE A 31 -31.00 4.67 79.91
N ILE A 32 -31.47 5.92 80.02
CA ILE A 32 -31.81 6.76 78.85
C ILE A 32 -30.56 7.04 78.01
N PHE A 33 -29.43 7.34 78.66
CA PHE A 33 -28.14 7.51 77.98
C PHE A 33 -27.72 6.25 77.21
N LEU A 34 -27.89 5.08 77.81
CA LEU A 34 -27.52 3.81 77.18
C LEU A 34 -28.44 3.48 76.00
N VAL A 35 -29.73 3.76 76.11
CA VAL A 35 -30.69 3.65 74.99
C VAL A 35 -30.28 4.57 73.84
N ILE A 36 -29.96 5.84 74.12
CA ILE A 36 -29.48 6.79 73.10
C ILE A 36 -28.17 6.31 72.49
N LEU A 37 -27.22 5.84 73.30
CA LEU A 37 -25.94 5.30 72.85
C LEU A 37 -26.12 4.13 71.89
N VAL A 38 -27.00 3.18 72.22
CA VAL A 38 -27.32 2.05 71.32
C VAL A 38 -27.92 2.55 70.00
N VAL A 39 -28.82 3.54 70.03
CA VAL A 39 -29.39 4.11 68.80
C VAL A 39 -28.31 4.82 67.97
N VAL A 40 -27.43 5.60 68.58
CA VAL A 40 -26.33 6.29 67.90
C VAL A 40 -25.35 5.30 67.28
N VAL A 41 -24.93 4.27 68.02
CA VAL A 41 -24.01 3.24 67.52
C VAL A 41 -24.66 2.43 66.39
N LYS A 42 -25.95 2.09 66.51
CA LYS A 42 -26.65 1.26 65.54
C LYS A 42 -27.11 2.03 64.29
N VAL A 43 -27.33 3.34 64.38
CA VAL A 43 -27.91 4.15 63.28
C VAL A 43 -26.96 5.24 62.77
N ALA A 44 -26.32 6.02 63.66
CA ALA A 44 -25.51 7.16 63.25
C ALA A 44 -24.14 6.73 62.69
N LEU A 45 -23.46 5.79 63.35
CA LEU A 45 -22.17 5.25 62.88
C LEU A 45 -22.23 4.61 61.48
N PRO A 46 -23.17 3.69 61.18
CA PRO A 46 -23.20 3.09 59.84
C PRO A 46 -23.56 4.12 58.76
N LYS A 47 -24.42 5.11 59.04
CA LYS A 47 -24.74 6.18 58.09
C LYS A 47 -23.54 7.07 57.78
N TYR A 48 -22.72 7.40 58.79
CA TYR A 48 -21.52 8.22 58.59
C TYR A 48 -20.44 7.46 57.81
N ASN A 49 -20.18 6.21 58.19
CA ASN A 49 -19.19 5.38 57.50
C ASN A 49 -19.58 5.10 56.05
N GLY A 50 -20.87 4.87 55.77
CA GLY A 50 -21.37 4.69 54.41
C GLY A 50 -21.13 5.90 53.51
N LEU A 51 -21.33 7.12 54.02
CA LEU A 51 -21.08 8.35 53.25
C LEU A 51 -19.59 8.59 52.98
N VAL A 52 -18.72 8.26 53.93
CA VAL A 52 -17.26 8.37 53.76
C VAL A 52 -16.76 7.32 52.76
N GLN A 53 -17.26 6.08 52.85
CA GLN A 53 -16.97 5.01 51.91
C GLN A 53 -17.45 5.35 50.51
N GLU A 54 -18.69 5.82 50.34
CA GLU A 54 -19.22 6.23 49.03
C GLU A 54 -18.37 7.32 48.36
N ARG A 55 -17.85 8.27 49.15
CA ARG A 55 -16.93 9.30 48.63
C ARG A 55 -15.57 8.72 48.25
N ALA A 56 -15.03 7.83 49.07
CA ALA A 56 -13.75 7.17 48.78
C ALA A 56 -13.85 6.29 47.52
N ASP A 57 -14.93 5.52 47.39
CA ASP A 57 -15.20 4.65 46.25
C ASP A 57 -15.37 5.47 44.96
N LYS A 58 -16.13 6.57 44.99
CA LYS A 58 -16.27 7.47 43.83
C LYS A 58 -14.94 8.11 43.41
N LEU A 59 -14.09 8.45 44.38
CA LEU A 59 -12.78 9.02 44.07
C LEU A 59 -11.85 7.96 43.46
N GLN A 60 -11.86 6.75 44.00
CA GLN A 60 -11.10 5.64 43.47
C GLN A 60 -11.57 5.27 42.06
N GLU A 61 -12.87 5.15 41.83
CA GLU A 61 -13.45 4.92 40.51
C GLU A 61 -13.07 6.02 39.52
N GLY A 62 -13.11 7.29 39.95
CA GLY A 62 -12.71 8.41 39.10
C GLY A 62 -11.21 8.40 38.73
N LEU A 63 -10.35 8.02 39.68
CA LEU A 63 -8.91 7.88 39.46
C LEU A 63 -8.61 6.70 38.52
N ASP A 64 -9.24 5.55 38.75
CA ASP A 64 -9.08 4.35 37.92
C ASP A 64 -9.61 4.59 36.50
N ALA A 65 -10.75 5.28 36.35
CA ALA A 65 -11.29 5.66 35.06
C ALA A 65 -10.36 6.61 34.30
N THR A 66 -9.76 7.58 34.99
CA THR A 66 -8.79 8.52 34.39
C THR A 66 -7.51 7.80 33.97
N ALA A 67 -6.97 6.94 34.84
CA ALA A 67 -5.78 6.15 34.55
C ALA A 67 -6.02 5.23 33.34
N LYS A 68 -7.18 4.57 33.29
CA LYS A 68 -7.58 3.73 32.16
C LYS A 68 -7.74 4.54 30.88
N ALA A 69 -8.40 5.70 30.93
CA ALA A 69 -8.55 6.57 29.76
C ALA A 69 -7.19 7.07 29.22
N GLN A 70 -6.24 7.40 30.11
CA GLN A 70 -4.88 7.77 29.71
C GLN A 70 -4.14 6.59 29.08
N ALA A 71 -4.24 5.39 29.67
CA ALA A 71 -3.61 4.18 29.13
C ALA A 71 -4.18 3.80 27.76
N ASP A 72 -5.51 3.85 27.60
CA ASP A 72 -6.19 3.57 26.34
C ASP A 72 -5.82 4.60 25.26
N SER A 73 -5.72 5.88 25.63
CA SER A 73 -5.27 6.96 24.73
C SER A 73 -3.82 6.75 24.28
N ALA A 74 -2.91 6.42 25.21
CA ALA A 74 -1.51 6.14 24.89
C ALA A 74 -1.38 4.90 23.99
N ALA A 75 -2.13 3.84 24.27
CA ALA A 75 -2.17 2.64 23.44
C ALA A 75 -2.74 2.92 22.05
N ALA A 76 -3.78 3.74 21.93
CA ALA A 76 -4.33 4.17 20.64
C ALA A 76 -3.32 5.00 19.84
N ALA A 77 -2.62 5.94 20.48
CA ALA A 77 -1.58 6.74 19.85
C ALA A 77 -0.43 5.86 19.31
N GLN A 78 0.03 4.88 20.10
CA GLN A 78 1.05 3.93 19.66
C GLN A 78 0.60 3.08 18.47
N ARG A 79 -0.66 2.63 18.46
CA ARG A 79 -1.22 1.88 17.31
C ARG A 79 -1.24 2.74 16.06
N ILE A 80 -1.73 3.97 16.15
CA ILE A 80 -1.78 4.92 15.03
C ILE A 80 -0.37 5.21 14.51
N GLU A 81 0.61 5.41 15.40
CA GLU A 81 2.00 5.63 15.00
C GLU A 81 2.59 4.41 14.28
N SER A 82 2.31 3.20 14.76
CA SER A 82 2.71 1.97 14.09
C SER A 82 2.05 1.85 12.71
N GLU A 83 0.74 2.02 12.62
CA GLU A 83 -0.01 1.95 11.36
C GLU A 83 0.49 2.99 10.35
N LEU A 84 0.81 4.21 10.81
CA LEU A 84 1.40 5.25 9.96
C LEU A 84 2.80 4.88 9.46
N ARG A 85 3.62 4.25 10.30
CA ARG A 85 4.95 3.78 9.89
C ARG A 85 4.83 2.67 8.86
N ASP A 86 3.99 1.69 9.14
CA ASP A 86 3.77 0.53 8.27
C ASP A 86 3.19 0.97 6.92
N ALA A 87 2.21 1.89 6.91
CA ALA A 87 1.66 2.47 5.70
C ALA A 87 2.70 3.28 4.89
N LYS A 88 3.60 4.00 5.55
CA LYS A 88 4.71 4.71 4.87
C LYS A 88 5.71 3.74 4.25
N GLU A 89 6.01 2.65 4.95
CA GLU A 89 6.90 1.61 4.44
C GLU A 89 6.28 0.90 3.23
N GLU A 90 5.01 0.52 3.32
CA GLU A 90 4.26 -0.07 2.20
C GLU A 90 4.21 0.89 0.99
N ALA A 91 3.92 2.17 1.22
CA ALA A 91 3.94 3.17 0.16
C ALA A 91 5.33 3.32 -0.50
N ALA A 92 6.40 3.26 0.29
CA ALA A 92 7.77 3.28 -0.23
C ALA A 92 8.09 2.02 -1.05
N GLN A 93 7.68 0.84 -0.57
CA GLN A 93 7.83 -0.42 -1.30
C GLN A 93 7.06 -0.41 -2.63
N ILE A 94 5.82 0.09 -2.65
CA ILE A 94 5.01 0.23 -3.86
C ILE A 94 5.70 1.16 -4.85
N ARG A 95 6.21 2.31 -4.41
CA ARG A 95 6.95 3.26 -5.27
C ARG A 95 8.21 2.63 -5.86
N ASN A 96 9.00 1.94 -5.04
CA ASN A 96 10.21 1.27 -5.50
C ASN A 96 9.90 0.18 -6.53
N LYS A 97 8.85 -0.61 -6.28
CA LYS A 97 8.39 -1.64 -7.22
C LYS A 97 7.90 -1.03 -8.54
N ALA A 98 7.15 0.07 -8.47
CA ALA A 98 6.68 0.78 -9.66
C ALA A 98 7.84 1.35 -10.49
N ASN A 99 8.84 1.94 -9.84
CA ASN A 99 10.04 2.45 -10.52
C ASN A 99 10.84 1.32 -11.19
N ALA A 100 11.08 0.21 -10.48
CA ALA A 100 11.78 -0.94 -11.05
C ALA A 100 11.02 -1.54 -12.24
N GLN A 101 9.69 -1.62 -12.15
CA GLN A 101 8.85 -2.08 -13.26
C GLN A 101 8.87 -1.09 -14.44
N ALA A 102 8.88 0.21 -14.18
CA ALA A 102 8.98 1.22 -15.23
C ALA A 102 10.32 1.12 -15.98
N GLU A 103 11.44 1.00 -15.25
CA GLU A 103 12.77 0.80 -15.83
C GLU A 103 12.84 -0.48 -16.68
N ASP A 104 12.29 -1.59 -16.18
CA ASP A 104 12.21 -2.87 -16.90
C ASP A 104 11.32 -2.78 -18.16
N ILE A 105 10.20 -2.06 -18.10
CA ILE A 105 9.35 -1.79 -19.27
C ILE A 105 10.12 -0.98 -20.31
N VAL A 106 10.80 0.09 -19.90
CA VAL A 106 11.59 0.94 -20.81
C VAL A 106 12.72 0.13 -21.44
N SER A 107 13.48 -0.64 -20.65
CA SER A 107 14.56 -1.50 -21.16
C SER A 107 14.04 -2.49 -22.20
N ARG A 108 12.96 -3.21 -21.89
CA ARG A 108 12.35 -4.16 -22.85
C ARG A 108 11.78 -3.47 -24.08
N ALA A 109 11.22 -2.27 -23.94
CA ALA A 109 10.71 -1.51 -25.08
C ALA A 109 11.85 -1.09 -26.01
N THR A 110 12.96 -0.60 -25.45
CA THR A 110 14.16 -0.24 -26.20
C THR A 110 14.78 -1.46 -26.90
N GLU A 111 14.94 -2.59 -26.18
CA GLU A 111 15.46 -3.83 -26.78
C GLU A 111 14.60 -4.33 -27.95
N ARG A 112 13.28 -4.30 -27.80
CA ARG A 112 12.35 -4.67 -28.89
C ARG A 112 12.43 -3.70 -30.05
N ALA A 113 12.51 -2.40 -29.78
CA ALA A 113 12.66 -1.38 -30.81
C ALA A 113 13.95 -1.56 -31.61
N ASP A 114 15.08 -1.85 -30.94
CA ASP A 114 16.36 -2.11 -31.58
C ASP A 114 16.34 -3.39 -32.43
N GLN A 115 15.69 -4.45 -31.93
CA GLN A 115 15.52 -5.69 -32.68
C GLN A 115 14.66 -5.48 -33.94
N GLU A 116 13.55 -4.76 -33.81
CA GLU A 116 12.67 -4.47 -34.95
C GLU A 116 13.35 -3.53 -35.95
N ALA A 117 14.09 -2.52 -35.49
CA ALA A 117 14.87 -1.64 -36.34
C ALA A 117 15.91 -2.42 -37.16
N LYS A 118 16.65 -3.35 -36.53
CA LYS A 118 17.59 -4.24 -37.22
C LYS A 118 16.88 -5.10 -38.26
N ARG A 119 15.75 -5.72 -37.90
CA ARG A 119 14.95 -6.54 -38.79
C ARG A 119 14.47 -5.75 -40.02
N ILE A 120 13.98 -4.52 -39.82
CA ILE A 120 13.53 -3.62 -40.89
C ILE A 120 14.72 -3.29 -41.82
N ILE A 121 15.88 -2.93 -41.26
CA ILE A 121 17.08 -2.62 -42.04
C ILE A 121 17.52 -3.82 -42.87
N GLU A 122 17.56 -5.02 -42.29
CA GLU A 122 17.91 -6.24 -43.01
C GLU A 122 16.90 -6.57 -44.12
N GLN A 123 15.60 -6.40 -43.86
CA GLN A 123 14.57 -6.57 -44.90
C GLN A 123 14.74 -5.54 -46.01
N ALA A 124 14.99 -4.27 -45.68
CA ALA A 124 15.24 -3.22 -46.66
C ALA A 124 16.49 -3.51 -47.51
N GLN A 125 17.58 -3.97 -46.90
CA GLN A 125 18.79 -4.36 -47.64
C GLN A 125 18.53 -5.53 -48.59
N ARG A 126 17.79 -6.56 -48.14
CA ARG A 126 17.39 -7.68 -49.01
C ARG A 126 16.50 -7.21 -50.17
N GLN A 127 15.56 -6.32 -49.90
CA GLN A 127 14.67 -5.75 -50.91
C GLN A 127 15.46 -4.93 -51.94
N ILE A 128 16.37 -4.06 -51.49
CA ILE A 128 17.24 -3.27 -52.37
C ILE A 128 18.13 -4.18 -53.23
N ALA A 129 18.68 -5.26 -52.66
CA ALA A 129 19.48 -6.21 -53.43
C ALA A 129 18.66 -6.91 -54.52
N ALA A 130 17.43 -7.33 -54.20
CA ALA A 130 16.52 -7.94 -55.16
C ALA A 130 16.12 -6.95 -56.28
N GLU A 131 15.79 -5.70 -55.91
CA GLU A 131 15.45 -4.64 -56.86
C GLU A 131 16.61 -4.29 -57.78
N ARG A 132 17.85 -4.24 -57.27
CA ARG A 132 19.05 -4.06 -58.10
C ARG A 132 19.23 -5.20 -59.11
N ALA A 133 19.09 -6.44 -58.67
CA ALA A 133 19.20 -7.59 -59.56
C ALA A 133 18.12 -7.58 -60.65
N ALA A 134 16.88 -7.22 -60.30
CA ALA A 134 15.79 -7.06 -61.25
C ALA A 134 16.05 -5.92 -62.25
N ALA A 135 16.53 -4.76 -61.78
CA ALA A 135 16.88 -3.63 -62.63
C ALA A 135 18.03 -3.95 -63.59
N GLU A 136 19.07 -4.66 -63.12
CA GLU A 136 20.17 -5.13 -63.98
C GLU A 136 19.68 -6.11 -65.05
N ALA A 137 18.78 -7.03 -64.70
CA ALA A 137 18.19 -7.96 -65.65
C ALA A 137 17.35 -7.23 -66.72
N SER A 138 16.50 -6.29 -66.30
CA SER A 138 15.71 -5.45 -67.21
C SER A 138 16.62 -4.64 -68.14
N LEU A 139 17.66 -4.00 -67.61
CA LEU A 139 18.59 -3.21 -68.41
C LEU A 139 19.33 -4.05 -69.45
N ARG A 140 19.73 -5.28 -69.09
CA ARG A 140 20.35 -6.21 -70.05
C ARG A 140 19.40 -6.60 -71.17
N GLN A 141 18.13 -6.80 -70.85
CA GLN A 141 17.11 -7.09 -71.86
C GLN A 141 16.90 -5.89 -72.79
N ASP A 142 16.70 -4.68 -72.24
CA ASP A 142 16.49 -3.46 -73.02
C ASP A 142 17.69 -3.15 -73.94
N VAL A 143 18.92 -3.35 -73.43
CA VAL A 143 20.15 -3.18 -74.23
C VAL A 143 20.26 -4.25 -75.32
N GLY A 144 19.86 -5.49 -75.03
CA GLY A 144 19.80 -6.57 -76.03
C GLY A 144 18.81 -6.25 -77.16
N ASP A 145 17.63 -5.74 -76.82
CA ASP A 145 16.61 -5.33 -77.79
C ASP A 145 17.10 -4.15 -78.64
N LEU A 146 17.70 -3.13 -78.02
CA LEU A 146 18.31 -1.99 -78.71
C LEU A 146 19.46 -2.40 -79.64
N ALA A 147 20.34 -3.31 -79.19
CA ALA A 147 21.44 -3.83 -79.99
C ALA A 147 20.93 -4.62 -81.21
N THR A 148 19.88 -5.42 -81.02
CA THR A 148 19.24 -6.18 -82.12
C THR A 148 18.58 -5.24 -83.13
N GLN A 149 17.83 -4.23 -82.67
CA GLN A 149 17.25 -3.21 -83.56
C GLN A 149 18.31 -2.44 -84.34
N LEU A 150 19.44 -2.10 -83.70
CA LEU A 150 20.56 -1.45 -84.38
C LEU A 150 21.20 -2.37 -85.44
N ALA A 151 21.39 -3.66 -85.11
CA ALA A 151 21.90 -4.64 -86.05
C ALA A 151 20.97 -4.83 -87.25
N GLU A 152 19.65 -4.97 -87.02
CA GLU A 152 18.63 -5.03 -88.08
C GLU A 152 18.67 -3.81 -88.99
N LYS A 153 18.82 -2.61 -88.42
CA LYS A 153 18.91 -1.36 -89.18
C LYS A 153 20.19 -1.30 -90.03
N ILE A 154 21.35 -1.66 -89.47
CA ILE A 154 22.63 -1.66 -90.21
C ILE A 154 22.60 -2.71 -91.33
N VAL A 155 22.15 -3.93 -91.04
CA VAL A 155 22.05 -5.01 -92.04
C VAL A 155 21.03 -4.63 -93.12
N GLY A 156 19.88 -4.08 -92.74
CA GLY A 156 18.87 -3.60 -93.68
C GLY A 156 19.35 -2.44 -94.56
N GLU A 157 20.31 -1.64 -94.10
CA GLU A 157 20.93 -0.56 -94.89
C GLU A 157 22.04 -1.09 -95.81
N GLN A 158 22.85 -2.06 -95.36
CA GLN A 158 23.86 -2.76 -96.16
C GLN A 158 23.23 -3.63 -97.27
N LEU A 159 22.07 -4.26 -97.03
CA LEU A 159 21.34 -5.06 -98.03
C LEU A 159 20.78 -4.22 -99.18
N LYS A 160 20.56 -2.92 -98.97
CA LYS A 160 20.15 -1.97 -100.03
C LYS A 160 21.31 -1.62 -100.98
N ASP A 161 22.55 -1.99 -100.64
CA ASP A 161 23.69 -1.88 -101.54
C ASP A 161 23.77 -3.16 -102.41
N GLU A 162 23.27 -3.04 -103.64
CA GLU A 162 23.20 -4.12 -104.63
C GLU A 162 24.55 -4.83 -104.85
N ALA A 163 25.66 -4.07 -104.78
CA ALA A 163 27.01 -4.60 -104.99
C ALA A 163 27.55 -5.38 -103.78
N LEU A 164 27.01 -5.14 -102.59
CA LEU A 164 27.33 -5.91 -101.39
C LEU A 164 26.48 -7.19 -101.33
N SER A 165 25.18 -7.09 -101.62
CA SER A 165 24.26 -8.23 -101.69
C SER A 165 24.71 -9.28 -102.70
N SER A 166 25.07 -8.87 -103.94
CA SER A 166 25.59 -9.80 -104.96
C SER A 166 26.84 -10.54 -104.47
N ARG A 167 27.82 -9.83 -103.87
CA ARG A 167 29.06 -10.44 -103.35
C ARG A 167 28.82 -11.45 -102.23
N VAL A 168 27.81 -11.25 -101.39
CA VAL A 168 27.46 -12.19 -100.32
C VAL A 168 26.81 -13.44 -100.91
N VAL A 169 25.95 -13.28 -101.92
CA VAL A 169 25.33 -14.41 -102.65
C VAL A 169 26.40 -15.22 -103.39
N ASP A 170 27.27 -14.56 -104.14
CA ASP A 170 28.35 -15.23 -104.89
C ASP A 170 29.26 -16.02 -103.96
N ARG A 171 29.65 -15.45 -102.81
CA ARG A 171 30.47 -16.14 -101.81
C ARG A 171 29.76 -17.35 -101.18
N PHE A 172 28.44 -17.27 -100.95
CA PHE A 172 27.65 -18.39 -100.44
C PHE A 172 27.53 -19.52 -101.48
N LEU A 173 27.38 -19.18 -102.76
CA LEU A 173 27.40 -20.15 -103.85
C LEU A 173 28.77 -20.82 -103.98
N ASP A 174 29.86 -20.05 -103.88
CA ASP A 174 31.23 -20.57 -103.86
C ASP A 174 31.45 -21.52 -102.67
N GLU A 175 30.90 -21.22 -101.49
CA GLU A 175 30.99 -22.08 -100.30
C GLU A 175 30.18 -23.39 -100.44
N LEU A 176 29.02 -23.34 -101.11
CA LEU A 176 28.22 -24.53 -101.41
C LEU A 176 28.89 -25.42 -102.46
N GLU A 177 29.54 -24.82 -103.48
CA GLU A 177 30.35 -25.56 -104.44
C GLU A 177 31.61 -26.17 -103.77
N ALA A 178 32.15 -25.51 -102.74
CA ALA A 178 33.31 -25.97 -101.98
C ALA A 178 32.98 -26.99 -100.86
N GLN A 179 31.72 -27.11 -100.42
CA GLN A 179 31.29 -28.10 -99.44
C GLN A 179 30.98 -29.43 -100.13
N PRO A 180 31.79 -30.49 -99.95
CA PRO A 180 31.55 -31.77 -100.60
C PRO A 180 30.30 -32.40 -99.99
N VAL A 181 29.29 -32.62 -100.83
CA VAL A 181 28.06 -33.36 -100.51
C VAL A 181 28.44 -34.75 -100.02
N ALA A 182 28.13 -35.06 -98.76
CA ALA A 182 28.19 -36.42 -98.20
C ALA A 182 26.78 -37.01 -98.12
#